data_AF-A0A964JGF4-F1
#
_entry.id   AF-A0A964JGF4-F1
#
_cell.length_a   1.000
_cell.length_b   1.000
_cell.length_c   1.000
_cell.angle_alpha   90.00
_cell.angle_beta   90.00
_cell.angle_gamma   90.00
#
_symmetry.space_group_name_H-M   'P 1'
#
loop_
_entity.id
_entity.type
_entity.pdbx_description
1 polymer ?
#
loop_
_entity_poly.entity_id
_entity_poly.type
_entity_poly.pdbx_seq_one_letter_code
_entity_poly.pdbx_strand_id
1 'polypeptide(L)'
;MNTDLQWMQAAIELAKEAGQAGEVPVGAVVVRDGILVGRGRNGPVGTTDPTAHAEIMALRDAAKTIGNYRLENCTLYVTLEPCTMCAGAILNSRISRLVFGASEPRTGAAGSVLNVFSNQDINHQTEVKGDVLAQDCRQLLQQFFKPKRVNMNPLREDALRPPDEWFDEIPDYPWAAHYVSDLPSLNGLRLHYLDEGRSEIPNEIQDSLNHQQITFLCLHGNPAWSYLFRKMIPTFTADDHRVVAPDLIGFGKSDKFKKANQHSFEFHRQVLLDFIERLDLKRIVLVVQDWGGILGLTLPMDMPDRFAGLLVMNTALATGNQPLSKGFLSWREWCQANPDFDVAKLFARGNKHMSDAETQAYNSPFKDRGHRAALHAFPPMVPEFENSPGAEISRQALHFWRDQWQGQTMMAIGLQDPVLGEPVMRELQQNIKGCPEPILLPQAGHFVQEHGQSIAESAVLYFKVSTS
;
A
#
# COMPACT_ATOMS: atom_id res chain seq x y z
N MET A 1 16.58 -48.88 12.53
CA MET A 1 16.27 -47.45 12.25
C MET A 1 17.22 -46.96 11.19
N ASN A 2 16.74 -46.16 10.23
CA ASN A 2 17.56 -45.65 9.14
C ASN A 2 18.52 -44.57 9.70
N THR A 3 19.82 -44.87 9.77
CA THR A 3 20.85 -44.03 10.41
C THR A 3 20.94 -42.63 9.79
N ASP A 4 20.66 -42.49 8.49
CA ASP A 4 20.66 -41.19 7.82
C ASP A 4 19.55 -40.26 8.35
N LEU A 5 18.37 -40.81 8.68
CA LEU A 5 17.27 -40.01 9.25
C LEU A 5 17.62 -39.48 10.65
N GLN A 6 18.27 -40.31 11.46
CA GLN A 6 18.69 -39.92 12.82
C GLN A 6 19.67 -38.75 12.79
N TRP A 7 20.70 -38.83 11.94
CA TRP A 7 21.71 -37.78 11.86
C TRP A 7 21.20 -36.51 11.15
N MET A 8 20.30 -36.66 10.18
CA MET A 8 19.62 -35.50 9.60
C MET A 8 18.74 -34.78 10.63
N GLN A 9 18.05 -35.52 11.52
CA GLN A 9 17.29 -34.90 12.60
C GLN A 9 18.21 -34.10 13.55
N ALA A 10 19.41 -34.60 13.84
CA ALA A 10 20.39 -33.85 14.63
C ALA A 10 20.86 -32.56 13.93
N ALA A 11 21.05 -32.59 12.61
CA ALA A 11 21.32 -31.41 11.81
C ALA A 11 20.14 -30.41 11.81
N ILE A 12 18.90 -30.90 11.78
CA ILE A 12 17.68 -30.08 11.87
C ILE A 12 17.60 -29.32 13.21
N GLU A 13 17.98 -29.94 14.33
CA GLU A 13 18.00 -29.21 15.61
C GLU A 13 19.02 -28.05 15.60
N LEU A 14 20.19 -28.25 15.01
CA LEU A 14 21.18 -27.17 14.81
C LEU A 14 20.68 -26.09 13.84
N ALA A 15 19.91 -26.46 12.82
CA ALA A 15 19.28 -25.52 11.90
C ALA A 15 18.23 -24.64 12.61
N LYS A 16 17.46 -25.21 13.54
CA LYS A 16 16.51 -24.45 14.39
C LYS A 16 17.25 -23.47 15.29
N GLU A 17 18.37 -23.87 15.89
CA GLU A 17 19.22 -22.97 16.70
C GLU A 17 19.74 -21.78 15.85
N ALA A 18 20.13 -22.02 14.59
CA ALA A 18 20.52 -20.95 13.66
C ALA A 18 19.35 -19.99 13.39
N GLY A 19 18.17 -20.52 13.06
CA GLY A 19 16.97 -19.71 12.84
C GLY A 19 16.58 -18.86 14.06
N GLN A 20 16.71 -19.40 15.27
CA GLN A 20 16.46 -18.67 16.52
C GLN A 20 17.46 -17.53 16.75
N ALA A 21 18.70 -17.70 16.29
CA ALA A 21 19.75 -16.68 16.33
C ALA A 21 19.64 -15.64 15.20
N GLY A 22 18.62 -15.71 14.35
CA GLY A 22 18.45 -14.80 13.21
C GLY A 22 19.28 -15.14 11.98
N GLU A 23 19.89 -16.32 11.95
CA GLU A 23 20.67 -16.84 10.82
C GLU A 23 19.78 -17.66 9.89
N VAL A 24 20.14 -17.77 8.61
CA VAL A 24 19.47 -18.72 7.69
C VAL A 24 19.53 -20.12 8.30
N PRO A 25 18.40 -20.84 8.50
CA PRO A 25 18.33 -22.04 9.32
C PRO A 25 18.91 -23.26 8.61
N VAL A 26 20.23 -23.34 8.59
CA VAL A 26 20.99 -24.48 8.09
C VAL A 26 21.85 -25.03 9.21
N GLY A 27 21.80 -26.35 9.37
CA GLY A 27 22.57 -27.10 10.36
C GLY A 27 23.27 -28.29 9.71
N ALA A 28 24.38 -28.71 10.32
CA ALA A 28 25.20 -29.80 9.83
C ALA A 28 25.87 -30.57 10.97
N VAL A 29 26.10 -31.86 10.76
CA VAL A 29 26.83 -32.74 11.67
C VAL A 29 27.79 -33.65 10.92
N VAL A 30 28.95 -33.93 11.52
CA VAL A 30 29.94 -34.89 11.00
C VAL A 30 29.96 -36.11 11.90
N VAL A 31 29.86 -37.29 11.29
CA VAL A 31 29.78 -38.57 11.99
C VAL A 31 30.90 -39.49 11.50
N ARG A 32 31.57 -40.17 12.44
CA ARG A 32 32.59 -41.18 12.16
C ARG A 32 32.29 -42.42 12.99
N ASP A 33 32.21 -43.59 12.35
CA ASP A 33 31.94 -44.86 13.02
C ASP A 33 30.67 -44.85 13.92
N GLY A 34 29.64 -44.11 13.48
CA GLY A 34 28.39 -43.93 14.23
C GLY A 34 28.49 -42.95 15.42
N ILE A 35 29.61 -42.24 15.56
CA ILE A 35 29.85 -41.26 16.62
C ILE A 35 29.82 -39.85 16.03
N LEU A 36 29.05 -38.95 16.64
CA LEU A 36 29.06 -37.53 16.31
C LEU A 36 30.41 -36.91 16.70
N VAL A 37 31.15 -36.43 15.72
CA VAL A 37 32.49 -35.83 15.92
C VAL A 37 32.54 -34.34 15.62
N GLY A 38 31.56 -33.79 14.91
CA GLY A 38 31.48 -32.35 14.65
C GLY A 38 30.05 -31.84 14.53
N ARG A 39 29.82 -30.60 14.98
CA ARG A 39 28.54 -29.88 14.91
C ARG A 39 28.74 -28.52 14.28
N GLY A 40 27.80 -28.11 13.43
CA GLY A 40 27.83 -26.80 12.79
C GLY A 40 26.45 -26.27 12.48
N ARG A 41 26.33 -24.95 12.51
CA ARG A 41 25.14 -24.22 12.06
C ARG A 41 25.58 -22.92 11.42
N ASN A 42 24.74 -22.35 10.57
CA ASN A 42 25.04 -21.03 10.00
C ASN A 42 25.24 -20.00 11.11
N GLY A 43 26.29 -19.19 10.95
CA GLY A 43 26.58 -18.01 11.73
C GLY A 43 27.15 -16.79 10.98
N PRO A 44 27.01 -16.58 9.65
CA PRO A 44 27.69 -15.47 8.98
C PRO A 44 27.35 -14.09 9.54
N VAL A 45 26.10 -13.86 9.96
CA VAL A 45 25.65 -12.56 10.48
C VAL A 45 26.25 -12.29 11.86
N GLY A 46 26.02 -13.20 12.80
CA GLY A 46 26.42 -13.04 14.20
C GLY A 46 27.93 -13.09 14.41
N THR A 47 28.66 -13.84 13.56
CA THR A 47 30.12 -13.93 13.64
C THR A 47 30.84 -12.97 12.70
N THR A 48 30.10 -12.31 11.79
CA THR A 48 30.70 -11.48 10.73
C THR A 48 31.74 -12.26 9.88
N ASP A 49 31.57 -13.58 9.75
CA ASP A 49 32.43 -14.47 8.97
C ASP A 49 31.65 -14.96 7.74
N PRO A 50 31.96 -14.48 6.52
CA PRO A 50 31.27 -14.89 5.30
C PRO A 50 31.42 -16.40 5.00
N THR A 51 32.34 -17.09 5.66
CA THR A 51 32.58 -18.54 5.52
C THR A 51 31.90 -19.38 6.59
N ALA A 52 31.22 -18.79 7.59
CA ALA A 52 30.59 -19.49 8.71
C ALA A 52 29.27 -20.21 8.32
N HIS A 53 29.32 -20.96 7.22
CA HIS A 53 28.25 -21.87 6.81
C HIS A 53 28.26 -23.13 7.68
N ALA A 54 27.10 -23.76 7.85
CA ALA A 54 26.92 -24.92 8.71
C ALA A 54 27.94 -26.04 8.43
N GLU A 55 28.23 -26.34 7.16
CA GLU A 55 29.18 -27.36 6.75
C GLU A 55 30.60 -26.98 7.17
N ILE A 56 31.03 -25.74 6.91
CA ILE A 56 32.36 -25.26 7.29
C ILE A 56 32.54 -25.34 8.81
N MET A 57 31.52 -24.93 9.57
CA MET A 57 31.54 -24.99 11.02
C MET A 57 31.63 -26.44 11.52
N ALA A 58 30.85 -27.36 10.93
CA ALA A 58 30.87 -28.77 11.31
C ALA A 58 32.19 -29.46 10.96
N LEU A 59 32.80 -29.13 9.80
CA LEU A 59 34.11 -29.64 9.41
C LEU A 59 35.23 -29.13 10.33
N ARG A 60 35.21 -27.83 10.69
CA ARG A 60 36.16 -27.22 11.64
C ARG A 60 36.07 -27.88 13.01
N ASP A 61 34.84 -28.13 13.50
CA ASP A 61 34.60 -28.79 14.78
C ASP A 61 35.07 -30.25 14.75
N ALA A 62 34.72 -31.00 13.70
CA ALA A 62 35.17 -32.38 13.51
C ALA A 62 36.70 -32.50 13.45
N ALA A 63 37.37 -31.59 12.75
CA ALA A 63 38.83 -31.60 12.63
C ALA A 63 39.51 -31.38 13.98
N LYS A 64 38.95 -30.50 14.82
CA LYS A 64 39.44 -30.30 16.20
C LYS A 64 39.22 -31.54 17.06
N THR A 65 38.04 -32.15 17.00
CA THR A 65 37.70 -33.37 17.76
C THR A 65 38.60 -34.54 17.39
N ILE A 66 38.88 -34.73 16.09
CA ILE A 66 39.73 -35.82 15.59
C ILE A 66 41.22 -35.49 15.73
N GLY A 67 41.58 -34.21 15.81
CA GLY A 67 42.98 -33.76 15.76
C GLY A 67 43.59 -33.85 14.37
N ASN A 68 42.78 -33.81 13.31
CA ASN A 68 43.23 -33.90 11.92
C ASN A 68 42.30 -33.12 10.98
N TYR A 69 42.88 -32.35 10.05
CA TYR A 69 42.13 -31.61 9.03
C TYR A 69 41.57 -32.51 7.92
N ARG A 70 42.09 -33.74 7.79
CA ARG A 70 41.54 -34.79 6.93
C ARG A 70 40.57 -35.66 7.73
N LEU A 71 39.33 -35.67 7.28
CA LEU A 71 38.16 -36.30 7.89
C LEU A 71 37.78 -37.58 7.10
N GLU A 72 38.77 -38.42 6.83
CA GLU A 72 38.56 -39.71 6.15
C GLU A 72 37.64 -40.62 6.98
N ASN A 73 36.80 -41.41 6.31
CA ASN A 73 35.78 -42.27 6.92
C ASN A 73 34.68 -41.51 7.69
N CYS A 74 34.53 -40.21 7.44
CA CYS A 74 33.43 -39.42 7.99
C CYS A 74 32.29 -39.27 6.98
N THR A 75 31.06 -39.21 7.51
CA THR A 75 29.86 -38.76 6.78
C THR A 75 29.44 -37.38 7.28
N LEU A 76 29.24 -36.43 6.38
CA LEU A 76 28.67 -35.12 6.67
C LEU A 76 27.16 -35.15 6.36
N TYR A 77 26.34 -34.77 7.32
CA TYR A 77 24.91 -34.54 7.15
C TYR A 77 24.62 -33.05 7.20
N VAL A 78 23.87 -32.50 6.25
CA VAL A 78 23.53 -31.07 6.20
C VAL A 78 22.08 -30.86 5.76
N THR A 79 21.36 -29.91 6.36
CA THR A 79 19.94 -29.72 6.05
C THR A 79 19.67 -29.11 4.67
N LEU A 80 20.65 -28.45 4.06
CA LEU A 80 20.56 -27.81 2.74
C LEU A 80 21.73 -28.25 1.87
N GLU A 81 21.50 -28.41 0.57
CA GLU A 81 22.56 -28.74 -0.39
C GLU A 81 23.71 -27.71 -0.33
N PRO A 82 24.98 -28.17 -0.28
CA PRO A 82 26.11 -27.28 -0.10
C PRO A 82 26.35 -26.40 -1.32
N CYS A 83 26.75 -25.15 -1.08
CA CYS A 83 27.24 -24.26 -2.13
C CYS A 83 28.66 -24.65 -2.60
N THR A 84 29.16 -24.01 -3.65
CA THR A 84 30.49 -24.30 -4.24
C THR A 84 31.63 -24.22 -3.21
N MET A 85 31.59 -23.25 -2.30
CA MET A 85 32.60 -23.11 -1.23
C MET A 85 32.58 -24.32 -0.29
N CYS A 86 31.40 -24.68 0.23
CA CYS A 86 31.24 -25.82 1.13
C CYS A 86 31.60 -27.14 0.42
N ALA A 87 31.19 -27.32 -0.84
CA ALA A 87 31.55 -28.49 -1.64
C ALA A 87 33.07 -28.65 -1.80
N GLY A 88 33.78 -27.55 -2.09
CA GLY A 88 35.25 -27.56 -2.14
C GLY A 88 35.88 -27.92 -0.79
N ALA A 89 35.34 -27.43 0.32
CA ALA A 89 35.82 -27.76 1.67
C ALA A 89 35.58 -29.24 2.03
N ILE A 90 34.44 -29.81 1.63
CA ILE A 90 34.10 -31.23 1.81
C ILE A 90 35.13 -32.12 1.09
N LEU A 91 35.46 -31.78 -0.17
CA LEU A 91 36.46 -32.50 -0.95
C LEU A 91 37.87 -32.37 -0.35
N ASN A 92 38.27 -31.15 0.02
CA ASN A 92 39.59 -30.89 0.61
C ASN A 92 39.79 -31.57 1.98
N SER A 93 38.70 -31.71 2.75
CA SER A 93 38.70 -32.44 4.02
C SER A 93 38.54 -33.94 3.86
N ARG A 94 38.36 -34.46 2.64
CA ARG A 94 38.23 -35.90 2.34
C ARG A 94 37.07 -36.60 3.05
N ILE A 95 35.96 -35.90 3.20
CA ILE A 95 34.70 -36.51 3.65
C ILE A 95 34.34 -37.64 2.68
N SER A 96 34.11 -38.83 3.19
CA SER A 96 33.80 -40.01 2.37
C SER A 96 32.39 -39.94 1.80
N ARG A 97 31.44 -39.39 2.58
CA ARG A 97 30.03 -39.34 2.19
C ARG A 97 29.36 -38.03 2.63
N LEU A 98 28.65 -37.40 1.72
CA LEU A 98 27.79 -36.24 1.95
C LEU A 98 26.33 -36.69 1.86
N VAL A 99 25.55 -36.37 2.88
CA VAL A 99 24.11 -36.56 2.90
C VAL A 99 23.44 -35.22 3.12
N PHE A 100 22.57 -34.78 2.21
CA PHE A 100 21.87 -33.50 2.36
C PHE A 100 20.35 -33.64 2.35
N GLY A 101 19.69 -32.67 2.98
CA GLY A 101 18.24 -32.62 3.14
C GLY A 101 17.51 -32.05 1.93
N ALA A 102 17.34 -30.74 1.88
CA ALA A 102 16.70 -30.05 0.76
C ALA A 102 17.73 -29.61 -0.30
N SER A 103 17.36 -29.69 -1.59
CA SER A 103 18.14 -29.11 -2.69
C SER A 103 18.13 -27.57 -2.67
N GLU A 104 19.22 -26.95 -3.14
CA GLU A 104 19.38 -25.49 -3.24
C GLU A 104 19.45 -25.04 -4.71
N PRO A 105 18.33 -24.61 -5.31
CA PRO A 105 18.25 -24.36 -6.75
C PRO A 105 19.04 -23.14 -7.23
N ARG A 106 19.52 -22.26 -6.33
CA ARG A 106 20.23 -21.03 -6.73
C ARG A 106 21.75 -21.11 -6.59
N THR A 107 22.24 -21.91 -5.66
CA THR A 107 23.69 -21.99 -5.36
C THR A 107 24.21 -23.40 -5.12
N GLY A 108 23.34 -24.42 -5.13
CA GLY A 108 23.69 -25.80 -4.82
C GLY A 108 24.71 -26.38 -5.80
N ALA A 109 25.75 -27.02 -5.25
CA ALA A 109 26.90 -27.54 -5.99
C ALA A 109 27.02 -29.07 -5.96
N ALA A 110 25.95 -29.77 -5.55
CA ALA A 110 25.88 -31.23 -5.48
C ALA A 110 24.83 -31.83 -6.42
N GLY A 111 24.41 -31.08 -7.44
CA GLY A 111 23.44 -31.51 -8.43
C GLY A 111 22.45 -30.43 -8.91
N SER A 112 22.26 -29.34 -8.16
CA SER A 112 21.29 -28.29 -8.55
C SER A 112 21.81 -27.33 -9.62
N VAL A 113 22.81 -26.50 -9.29
CA VAL A 113 23.39 -25.52 -10.22
C VAL A 113 24.69 -26.05 -10.80
N LEU A 114 25.52 -26.63 -9.94
CA LEU A 114 26.75 -27.32 -10.30
C LEU A 114 26.74 -28.71 -9.67
N ASN A 115 27.58 -29.59 -10.20
CA ASN A 115 27.87 -30.86 -9.56
C ASN A 115 29.39 -31.05 -9.47
N VAL A 116 29.99 -30.51 -8.43
CA VAL A 116 31.45 -30.59 -8.23
C VAL A 116 31.86 -32.05 -7.93
N PHE A 117 30.99 -32.79 -7.24
CA PHE A 117 31.24 -34.18 -6.84
C PHE A 117 31.18 -35.18 -8.00
N SER A 118 30.61 -34.82 -9.17
CA SER A 118 30.63 -35.69 -10.34
C SER A 118 31.90 -35.57 -11.19
N ASN A 119 32.78 -34.60 -10.90
CA ASN A 119 34.00 -34.40 -11.66
C ASN A 119 35.09 -35.42 -11.26
N GLN A 120 35.40 -36.33 -12.18
CA GLN A 120 36.39 -37.41 -11.98
C GLN A 120 37.84 -36.93 -11.96
N ASP A 121 38.14 -35.73 -12.47
CA ASP A 121 39.50 -35.16 -12.45
C ASP A 121 39.91 -34.68 -11.05
N ILE A 122 38.95 -34.55 -10.13
CA ILE A 122 39.22 -34.19 -8.74
C ILE A 122 39.76 -35.41 -8.00
N ASN A 123 40.92 -35.27 -7.36
CA ASN A 123 41.63 -36.38 -6.72
C ASN A 123 40.79 -37.16 -5.69
N HIS A 124 40.11 -36.46 -4.79
CA HIS A 124 39.27 -37.07 -3.76
C HIS A 124 37.82 -37.07 -4.18
N GLN A 125 37.15 -38.21 -3.98
CA GLN A 125 35.77 -38.42 -4.37
C GLN A 125 34.92 -38.63 -3.11
N THR A 126 33.72 -38.04 -3.12
CA THR A 126 32.74 -38.10 -2.02
C THR A 126 31.45 -38.67 -2.56
N GLU A 127 30.91 -39.72 -1.92
CA GLU A 127 29.58 -40.24 -2.24
C GLU A 127 28.51 -39.22 -1.83
N VAL A 128 27.57 -38.88 -2.71
CA VAL A 128 26.52 -37.90 -2.43
C VAL A 128 25.15 -38.57 -2.40
N LYS A 129 24.38 -38.29 -1.35
CA LYS A 129 22.97 -38.66 -1.24
C LYS A 129 22.12 -37.45 -0.85
N GLY A 130 21.22 -37.05 -1.73
CA GLY A 130 20.25 -35.98 -1.47
C GLY A 130 18.93 -36.46 -0.88
N ASP A 131 18.04 -35.50 -0.66
CA ASP A 131 16.62 -35.68 -0.36
C ASP A 131 16.27 -36.41 0.96
N VAL A 132 17.18 -36.43 1.94
CA VAL A 132 16.92 -37.05 3.25
C VAL A 132 16.16 -36.06 4.16
N LEU A 133 14.91 -36.36 4.51
CA LEU A 133 14.02 -35.41 5.22
C LEU A 133 13.90 -34.05 4.49
N ALA A 134 13.89 -34.08 3.15
CA ALA A 134 13.86 -32.88 2.31
C ALA A 134 12.71 -31.92 2.65
N GLN A 135 11.52 -32.47 2.95
CA GLN A 135 10.35 -31.67 3.28
C GLN A 135 10.54 -30.88 4.58
N ASP A 136 11.02 -31.54 5.63
CA ASP A 136 11.26 -30.90 6.93
C ASP A 136 12.34 -29.82 6.82
N CYS A 137 13.42 -30.12 6.09
CA CYS A 137 14.51 -29.18 5.84
C CYS A 137 14.04 -27.95 5.05
N ARG A 138 13.22 -28.15 4.01
CA ARG A 138 12.64 -27.07 3.20
C ARG A 138 11.69 -26.20 4.03
N GLN A 139 10.92 -26.82 4.92
CA GLN A 139 9.98 -26.10 5.77
C GLN A 139 10.68 -25.11 6.70
N LEU A 140 11.87 -25.44 7.22
CA LEU A 140 12.67 -24.50 8.04
C LEU A 140 13.03 -23.23 7.25
N LEU A 141 13.52 -23.38 6.02
CA LEU A 141 13.89 -22.26 5.14
C LEU A 141 12.66 -21.43 4.78
N GLN A 142 11.56 -22.09 4.41
CA GLN A 142 10.30 -21.41 4.09
C GLN A 142 9.75 -20.62 5.28
N GLN A 143 9.81 -21.16 6.50
CA GLN A 143 9.35 -20.46 7.71
C GLN A 143 10.23 -19.24 8.04
N PHE A 144 11.53 -19.32 7.78
CA PHE A 144 12.47 -18.24 8.04
C PHE A 144 12.34 -17.08 7.04
N PHE A 145 12.22 -17.39 5.74
CA PHE A 145 12.01 -16.38 4.69
C PHE A 145 10.55 -15.97 4.52
N LYS A 146 9.61 -16.65 5.18
CA LYS A 146 8.24 -16.15 5.30
C LYS A 146 8.33 -14.78 5.96
N PRO A 147 7.80 -13.71 5.33
CA PRO A 147 7.86 -12.39 5.92
C PRO A 147 7.26 -12.46 7.32
N LYS A 148 8.09 -12.24 8.36
CA LYS A 148 7.56 -11.82 9.65
C LYS A 148 6.90 -10.49 9.36
N ARG A 149 5.56 -10.44 9.38
CA ARG A 149 4.82 -9.18 9.39
C ARG A 149 5.19 -8.45 10.69
N VAL A 150 6.33 -7.76 10.69
CA VAL A 150 6.57 -6.66 11.60
C VAL A 150 5.53 -5.64 11.19
N ASN A 151 4.50 -5.47 12.02
CA ASN A 151 3.49 -4.47 11.76
C ASN A 151 4.18 -3.11 11.90
N MET A 152 4.69 -2.58 10.79
CA MET A 152 5.36 -1.28 10.76
C MET A 152 4.45 -0.18 11.29
N ASN A 153 3.11 -0.41 11.27
CA ASN A 153 2.08 0.53 11.67
C ASN A 153 1.04 -0.16 12.56
N PRO A 154 1.34 -0.40 13.86
CA PRO A 154 0.41 -1.04 14.78
C PRO A 154 -0.95 -0.34 14.77
N LEU A 155 -2.03 -1.13 14.69
CA LEU A 155 -3.37 -0.58 14.68
C LEU A 155 -3.67 0.04 16.04
N ARG A 156 -4.11 1.30 16.05
CA ARG A 156 -4.52 2.01 17.26
C ARG A 156 -5.69 1.29 17.95
N GLU A 157 -5.72 1.28 19.28
CA GLU A 157 -6.72 0.51 20.05
C GLU A 157 -8.17 0.93 19.78
N ASP A 158 -8.40 2.19 19.43
CA ASP A 158 -9.69 2.79 19.12
C ASP A 158 -9.96 2.87 17.60
N ALA A 159 -9.13 2.22 16.78
CA ALA A 159 -9.28 2.14 15.34
C ALA A 159 -9.52 0.70 14.86
N LEU A 160 -10.03 0.60 13.65
CA LEU A 160 -10.22 -0.63 12.88
C LEU A 160 -9.49 -0.47 11.54
N ARG A 161 -8.96 -1.58 11.03
CA ARG A 161 -8.33 -1.65 9.71
C ARG A 161 -9.09 -2.67 8.89
N PRO A 162 -9.68 -2.27 7.75
CA PRO A 162 -10.36 -3.23 6.90
C PRO A 162 -9.33 -4.27 6.42
N PRO A 163 -9.64 -5.58 6.49
CA PRO A 163 -8.80 -6.62 5.92
C PRO A 163 -8.53 -6.39 4.43
N ASP A 164 -7.31 -6.68 3.97
CA ASP A 164 -6.94 -6.48 2.55
C ASP A 164 -7.84 -7.30 1.61
N GLU A 165 -8.27 -8.50 2.03
CA GLU A 165 -9.21 -9.38 1.33
C GLU A 165 -10.59 -8.76 1.06
N TRP A 166 -10.94 -7.66 1.75
CA TRP A 166 -12.17 -6.93 1.43
C TRP A 166 -12.10 -6.22 0.08
N PHE A 167 -10.89 -6.03 -0.44
CA PHE A 167 -10.59 -5.32 -1.68
C PHE A 167 -10.02 -6.24 -2.76
N ASP A 168 -10.13 -7.56 -2.58
CA ASP A 168 -9.85 -8.51 -3.65
C ASP A 168 -10.91 -8.37 -4.76
N GLU A 169 -10.48 -8.49 -6.02
CA GLU A 169 -11.36 -8.50 -7.21
C GLU A 169 -12.24 -7.24 -7.38
N ILE A 170 -11.78 -6.08 -6.93
CA ILE A 170 -12.45 -4.80 -7.19
C ILE A 170 -12.34 -4.48 -8.70
N PRO A 171 -13.48 -4.29 -9.42
CA PRO A 171 -13.46 -4.12 -10.87
C PRO A 171 -12.80 -2.80 -11.28
N ASP A 172 -11.98 -2.82 -12.32
CA ASP A 172 -11.30 -1.62 -12.86
C ASP A 172 -10.46 -0.83 -11.83
N TYR A 173 -9.92 -1.51 -10.82
CA TYR A 173 -9.05 -0.90 -9.80
C TYR A 173 -7.72 -1.67 -9.68
N PRO A 174 -6.84 -1.61 -10.70
CA PRO A 174 -5.64 -2.44 -10.79
C PRO A 174 -4.44 -1.89 -9.99
N TRP A 175 -4.61 -0.77 -9.30
CA TRP A 175 -3.51 0.02 -8.73
C TRP A 175 -2.97 -0.54 -7.41
N ALA A 176 -1.67 -0.33 -7.20
CA ALA A 176 -1.00 -0.72 -5.97
C ALA A 176 -1.45 0.17 -4.81
N ALA A 177 -1.62 -0.43 -3.63
CA ALA A 177 -1.97 0.33 -2.43
C ALA A 177 -0.72 0.97 -1.82
N HIS A 178 -0.71 2.30 -1.69
CA HIS A 178 0.29 3.02 -0.93
C HIS A 178 -0.25 3.46 0.43
N TYR A 179 0.63 3.59 1.42
CA TYR A 179 0.23 3.97 2.77
C TYR A 179 1.20 4.98 3.39
N VAL A 180 0.66 5.90 4.17
CA VAL A 180 1.41 6.73 5.13
C VAL A 180 0.84 6.58 6.52
N SER A 181 1.69 6.73 7.52
CA SER A 181 1.36 6.57 8.95
C SER A 181 2.19 7.47 9.86
N ASP A 182 3.17 8.16 9.27
CA ASP A 182 4.14 9.04 9.90
C ASP A 182 3.68 10.51 9.90
N LEU A 183 2.45 10.80 9.45
CA LEU A 183 1.88 12.14 9.55
C LEU A 183 1.56 12.47 11.03
N PRO A 184 2.00 13.62 11.55
CA PRO A 184 1.66 14.03 12.91
C PRO A 184 0.15 14.01 13.20
N SER A 185 -0.65 14.51 12.27
CA SER A 185 -2.12 14.52 12.37
C SER A 185 -2.77 13.14 12.41
N LEU A 186 -2.15 12.11 11.81
CA LEU A 186 -2.70 10.74 11.82
C LEU A 186 -2.62 10.11 13.21
N ASN A 187 -1.66 10.54 14.04
CA ASN A 187 -1.52 10.07 15.42
C ASN A 187 -1.64 8.53 15.53
N GLY A 188 -0.81 7.83 14.75
CA GLY A 188 -0.74 6.36 14.72
C GLY A 188 -1.74 5.66 13.78
N LEU A 189 -2.62 6.38 13.10
CA LEU A 189 -3.47 5.81 12.05
C LEU A 189 -2.69 5.63 10.75
N ARG A 190 -3.17 4.73 9.90
CA ARG A 190 -2.67 4.52 8.53
C ARG A 190 -3.66 5.08 7.51
N LEU A 191 -3.17 5.97 6.65
CA LEU A 191 -3.88 6.53 5.50
C LEU A 191 -3.46 5.76 4.24
N HIS A 192 -4.42 5.28 3.46
CA HIS A 192 -4.21 4.74 2.12
C HIS A 192 -4.26 5.84 1.06
N TYR A 193 -3.50 5.67 -0.02
CA TYR A 193 -3.62 6.48 -1.22
C TYR A 193 -3.16 5.71 -2.47
N LEU A 194 -3.64 6.16 -3.63
CA LEU A 194 -3.05 5.83 -4.93
C LEU A 194 -2.03 6.89 -5.35
N ASP A 195 -0.98 6.48 -6.07
CA ASP A 195 0.06 7.36 -6.61
C ASP A 195 0.52 6.87 -7.98
N GLU A 196 -0.21 7.27 -9.02
CA GLU A 196 -0.09 6.74 -10.37
C GLU A 196 0.54 7.75 -11.33
N GLY A 197 1.11 7.28 -12.45
CA GLY A 197 1.65 8.15 -13.51
C GLY A 197 3.09 8.65 -13.28
N ARG A 198 3.81 8.15 -12.27
CA ARG A 198 5.27 8.33 -12.18
C ARG A 198 5.96 7.33 -13.10
N SER A 199 6.56 7.81 -14.19
CA SER A 199 7.48 7.00 -14.98
C SER A 199 8.75 6.73 -14.16
N GLU A 200 9.22 5.48 -14.08
CA GLU A 200 10.47 5.06 -13.42
C GLU A 200 11.71 5.58 -14.19
N ILE A 201 11.70 6.82 -14.65
CA ILE A 201 12.80 7.42 -15.40
C ILE A 201 13.84 7.93 -14.38
N PRO A 202 15.12 7.53 -14.50
CA PRO A 202 16.19 8.04 -13.64
C PRO A 202 16.29 9.57 -13.67
N ASN A 203 16.56 10.16 -12.51
CA ASN A 203 16.64 11.61 -12.26
C ASN A 203 17.44 12.42 -13.31
N GLU A 204 18.41 11.81 -13.99
CA GLU A 204 19.33 12.48 -14.92
C GLU A 204 18.70 12.90 -16.26
N ILE A 205 17.54 12.33 -16.66
CA ILE A 205 16.79 12.72 -17.87
C ILE A 205 15.60 13.64 -17.53
N GLN A 206 15.24 13.69 -16.24
CA GLN A 206 13.95 14.15 -15.76
C GLN A 206 13.80 15.69 -15.77
N ASP A 207 14.91 16.43 -15.64
CA ASP A 207 14.90 17.90 -15.58
C ASP A 207 14.47 18.58 -16.90
N SER A 208 14.56 17.90 -18.05
CA SER A 208 14.10 18.44 -19.34
C SER A 208 12.64 18.13 -19.69
N LEU A 209 12.02 17.13 -19.04
CA LEU A 209 10.62 16.69 -19.28
C LEU A 209 9.66 17.11 -18.16
N ASN A 210 10.16 17.34 -16.93
CA ASN A 210 9.35 17.63 -15.73
C ASN A 210 8.58 18.96 -15.73
N HIS A 211 8.88 19.90 -16.62
CA HIS A 211 8.21 21.21 -16.60
C HIS A 211 6.75 21.20 -17.07
N GLN A 212 6.22 20.09 -17.57
CA GLN A 212 4.83 20.00 -18.04
C GLN A 212 3.93 19.04 -17.24
N GLN A 213 4.50 18.18 -16.38
CA GLN A 213 3.70 17.24 -15.60
C GLN A 213 2.84 17.95 -14.52
N ILE A 214 1.55 17.66 -14.52
CA ILE A 214 0.56 18.08 -13.52
C ILE A 214 0.35 16.94 -12.51
N THR A 215 0.12 17.29 -11.25
CA THR A 215 -0.38 16.33 -10.25
C THR A 215 -1.88 16.55 -10.03
N PHE A 216 -2.72 15.60 -10.44
CA PHE A 216 -4.13 15.59 -10.09
C PHE A 216 -4.31 15.03 -8.68
N LEU A 217 -4.66 15.88 -7.72
CA LEU A 217 -4.99 15.46 -6.35
C LEU A 217 -6.50 15.22 -6.26
N CYS A 218 -6.91 13.95 -6.26
CA CYS A 218 -8.30 13.54 -6.32
C CYS A 218 -8.87 13.24 -4.92
N LEU A 219 -9.72 14.12 -4.41
CA LEU A 219 -10.33 13.99 -3.08
C LEU A 219 -11.79 13.54 -3.19
N HIS A 220 -12.08 12.37 -2.63
CA HIS A 220 -13.43 11.81 -2.62
C HIS A 220 -14.27 12.40 -1.47
N GLY A 221 -15.59 12.18 -1.52
CA GLY A 221 -16.51 12.52 -0.43
C GLY A 221 -17.12 11.30 0.27
N ASN A 222 -18.23 11.52 0.97
CA ASN A 222 -18.98 10.50 1.71
C ASN A 222 -20.11 9.92 0.83
N PRO A 223 -20.32 8.59 0.78
CA PRO A 223 -19.60 7.51 1.44
C PRO A 223 -18.57 6.82 0.52
N ALA A 224 -17.92 7.57 -0.37
CA ALA A 224 -17.03 7.04 -1.39
C ALA A 224 -15.61 6.78 -0.87
N TRP A 225 -14.72 6.38 -1.78
CA TRP A 225 -13.27 6.27 -1.58
C TRP A 225 -12.56 6.46 -2.94
N SER A 226 -11.24 6.35 -3.02
CA SER A 226 -10.44 6.57 -4.26
C SER A 226 -10.94 5.79 -5.48
N TYR A 227 -11.65 4.68 -5.28
CA TYR A 227 -12.38 3.93 -6.32
C TYR A 227 -13.33 4.79 -7.18
N LEU A 228 -13.85 5.89 -6.62
CA LEU A 228 -14.69 6.86 -7.33
C LEU A 228 -13.99 7.50 -8.53
N PHE A 229 -12.66 7.59 -8.50
CA PHE A 229 -11.87 8.20 -9.57
C PHE A 229 -11.39 7.18 -10.61
N ARG A 230 -11.77 5.91 -10.52
CA ARG A 230 -11.24 4.84 -11.40
C ARG A 230 -11.46 5.07 -12.90
N LYS A 231 -12.54 5.79 -13.26
CA LYS A 231 -12.88 6.16 -14.64
C LYS A 231 -12.16 7.42 -15.13
N MET A 232 -11.45 8.12 -14.24
CA MET A 232 -10.71 9.35 -14.52
C MET A 232 -9.20 9.12 -14.53
N ILE A 233 -8.69 8.30 -13.59
CA ILE A 233 -7.26 8.02 -13.43
C ILE A 233 -6.60 7.58 -14.76
N PRO A 234 -7.13 6.60 -15.53
CA PRO A 234 -6.49 6.18 -16.77
C PRO A 234 -6.33 7.30 -17.79
N THR A 235 -7.28 8.23 -17.86
CA THR A 235 -7.20 9.36 -18.79
C THR A 235 -6.12 10.35 -18.38
N PHE A 236 -5.98 10.63 -17.08
CA PHE A 236 -4.92 11.48 -16.57
C PHE A 236 -3.54 10.86 -16.80
N THR A 237 -3.37 9.57 -16.47
CA THR A 237 -2.06 8.90 -16.57
C THR A 237 -1.66 8.56 -17.99
N ALA A 238 -2.61 8.36 -18.91
CA ALA A 238 -2.32 8.19 -20.35
C ALA A 238 -1.62 9.41 -20.97
N ASP A 239 -1.71 10.56 -20.30
CA ASP A 239 -1.14 11.82 -20.75
C ASP A 239 0.10 12.24 -19.94
N ASP A 240 0.75 11.26 -19.30
CA ASP A 240 1.97 11.43 -18.49
C ASP A 240 1.77 12.39 -17.31
N HIS A 241 0.54 12.52 -16.81
CA HIS A 241 0.24 13.23 -15.58
C HIS A 241 0.23 12.29 -14.38
N ARG A 242 0.62 12.83 -13.22
CA ARG A 242 0.59 12.11 -11.95
C ARG A 242 -0.79 12.22 -11.34
N VAL A 243 -1.30 11.13 -10.75
CA VAL A 243 -2.57 11.14 -10.00
C VAL A 243 -2.32 10.66 -8.58
N VAL A 244 -2.76 11.45 -7.60
CA VAL A 244 -2.72 11.09 -6.19
C VAL A 244 -4.14 11.09 -5.64
N ALA A 245 -4.60 9.97 -5.11
CA ALA A 245 -5.97 9.83 -4.59
C ALA A 245 -5.98 9.19 -3.20
N PRO A 246 -5.97 9.98 -2.11
CA PRO A 246 -6.04 9.47 -0.75
C PRO A 246 -7.45 9.00 -0.39
N ASP A 247 -7.53 7.93 0.41
CA ASP A 247 -8.76 7.55 1.09
C ASP A 247 -8.81 8.26 2.45
N LEU A 248 -9.81 9.11 2.68
CA LEU A 248 -10.00 9.78 3.97
C LEU A 248 -10.09 8.76 5.12
N ILE A 249 -9.62 9.13 6.31
CA ILE A 249 -9.74 8.29 7.51
C ILE A 249 -11.22 7.95 7.74
N GLY A 250 -11.53 6.67 7.90
CA GLY A 250 -12.90 6.18 7.94
C GLY A 250 -13.42 5.62 6.62
N PHE A 251 -12.71 5.77 5.50
CA PHE A 251 -13.13 5.34 4.17
C PHE A 251 -12.09 4.43 3.50
N GLY A 252 -12.49 3.77 2.40
CA GLY A 252 -11.59 2.98 1.56
C GLY A 252 -10.71 2.00 2.34
N LYS A 253 -9.41 1.94 2.00
CA LYS A 253 -8.42 1.08 2.67
C LYS A 253 -7.75 1.75 3.89
N SER A 254 -8.09 3.01 4.17
CA SER A 254 -7.60 3.72 5.35
C SER A 254 -8.18 3.15 6.64
N ASP A 255 -7.43 3.36 7.73
CA ASP A 255 -7.90 3.05 9.08
C ASP A 255 -9.17 3.84 9.40
N LYS A 256 -10.00 3.29 10.28
CA LYS A 256 -11.32 3.82 10.62
C LYS A 256 -11.47 3.92 12.12
N PHE A 257 -11.93 5.05 12.62
CA PHE A 257 -12.28 5.17 14.04
C PHE A 257 -13.44 4.26 14.39
N LYS A 258 -13.44 3.74 15.62
CA LYS A 258 -14.58 2.96 16.14
C LYS A 258 -15.79 3.84 16.44
N LYS A 259 -15.60 5.15 16.67
CA LYS A 259 -16.68 6.07 17.08
C LYS A 259 -16.74 7.31 16.19
N ALA A 260 -17.97 7.74 15.89
CA ALA A 260 -18.24 8.88 15.00
C ALA A 260 -17.68 10.21 15.53
N ASN A 261 -17.72 10.43 16.85
CA ASN A 261 -17.26 11.67 17.49
C ASN A 261 -15.73 11.89 17.46
N GLN A 262 -14.98 10.96 16.88
CA GLN A 262 -13.54 11.08 16.67
C GLN A 262 -13.21 11.76 15.33
N HIS A 263 -14.19 11.90 14.45
CA HIS A 263 -14.06 12.69 13.24
C HIS A 263 -14.40 14.15 13.54
N SER A 264 -13.59 15.07 13.04
CA SER A 264 -13.89 16.50 13.00
C SER A 264 -13.43 17.08 11.67
N PHE A 265 -13.99 18.24 11.31
CA PHE A 265 -13.58 18.98 10.11
C PHE A 265 -12.08 19.28 10.12
N GLU A 266 -11.60 19.82 11.24
CA GLU A 266 -10.21 20.23 11.43
C GLU A 266 -9.24 19.04 11.35
N PHE A 267 -9.63 17.89 11.90
CA PHE A 267 -8.82 16.67 11.83
C PHE A 267 -8.61 16.24 10.38
N HIS A 268 -9.68 16.09 9.60
CA HIS A 268 -9.57 15.65 8.20
C HIS A 268 -8.83 16.66 7.35
N ARG A 269 -9.08 17.96 7.57
CA ARG A 269 -8.35 19.03 6.88
C ARG A 269 -6.85 18.96 7.17
N GLN A 270 -6.47 18.82 8.44
CA GLN A 270 -5.05 18.77 8.82
C GLN A 270 -4.35 17.54 8.25
N VAL A 271 -5.01 16.37 8.22
CA VAL A 271 -4.47 15.16 7.56
C VAL A 271 -4.17 15.42 6.09
N LEU A 272 -5.04 16.13 5.36
CA LEU A 272 -4.81 16.47 3.97
C LEU A 272 -3.65 17.46 3.77
N LEU A 273 -3.51 18.46 4.64
CA LEU A 273 -2.37 19.38 4.61
C LEU A 273 -1.04 18.65 4.85
N ASP A 274 -0.95 17.87 5.93
CA ASP A 274 0.23 17.08 6.25
C ASP A 274 0.55 16.08 5.13
N PHE A 275 -0.47 15.49 4.50
CA PHE A 275 -0.31 14.55 3.38
C PHE A 275 0.29 15.22 2.14
N ILE A 276 -0.20 16.40 1.77
CA ILE A 276 0.34 17.18 0.65
C ILE A 276 1.81 17.54 0.91
N GLU A 277 2.14 17.99 2.11
CA GLU A 277 3.51 18.32 2.49
C GLU A 277 4.42 17.08 2.51
N ARG A 278 3.95 15.97 3.08
CA ARG A 278 4.70 14.73 3.21
C ARG A 278 5.10 14.11 1.87
N LEU A 279 4.27 14.27 0.85
CA LEU A 279 4.57 13.81 -0.51
C LEU A 279 5.21 14.90 -1.39
N ASP A 280 5.44 16.10 -0.83
CA ASP A 280 5.87 17.31 -1.52
C ASP A 280 5.11 17.55 -2.84
N LEU A 281 3.78 17.42 -2.80
CA LEU A 281 2.97 17.61 -4.00
C LEU A 281 3.05 19.07 -4.46
N LYS A 282 3.24 19.26 -5.76
CA LYS A 282 3.41 20.55 -6.43
C LYS A 282 2.67 20.55 -7.76
N ARG A 283 2.37 21.74 -8.30
CA ARG A 283 1.58 21.93 -9.53
C ARG A 283 0.29 21.11 -9.50
N ILE A 284 -0.42 21.23 -8.39
CA ILE A 284 -1.60 20.45 -8.11
C ILE A 284 -2.78 21.01 -8.92
N VAL A 285 -3.44 20.16 -9.71
CA VAL A 285 -4.84 20.37 -10.07
C VAL A 285 -5.67 19.65 -9.02
N LEU A 286 -6.36 20.42 -8.19
CA LEU A 286 -7.21 19.90 -7.13
C LEU A 286 -8.51 19.38 -7.75
N VAL A 287 -8.79 18.08 -7.63
CA VAL A 287 -9.99 17.44 -8.18
C VAL A 287 -10.91 17.07 -7.02
N VAL A 288 -12.08 17.71 -6.92
CA VAL A 288 -12.93 17.65 -5.72
C VAL A 288 -14.41 17.44 -6.02
N GLN A 289 -15.09 16.73 -5.12
CA GLN A 289 -16.54 16.49 -5.12
C GLN A 289 -16.99 16.19 -3.69
N ASP A 290 -18.24 16.53 -3.34
CA ASP A 290 -18.84 16.34 -2.00
C ASP A 290 -17.88 16.78 -0.88
N TRP A 291 -17.64 15.96 0.14
CA TRP A 291 -16.73 16.25 1.24
C TRP A 291 -15.28 16.45 0.82
N GLY A 292 -14.88 15.87 -0.31
CA GLY A 292 -13.59 16.16 -0.92
C GLY A 292 -13.47 17.64 -1.29
N GLY A 293 -14.56 18.30 -1.69
CA GLY A 293 -14.58 19.76 -1.91
C GLY A 293 -14.82 20.57 -0.65
N ILE A 294 -15.70 20.14 0.26
CA ILE A 294 -15.93 20.82 1.54
C ILE A 294 -14.61 20.97 2.33
N LEU A 295 -13.76 19.95 2.32
CA LEU A 295 -12.42 20.00 2.90
C LEU A 295 -11.40 20.61 1.93
N GLY A 296 -11.34 20.08 0.70
CA GLY A 296 -10.31 20.39 -0.29
C GLY A 296 -10.26 21.85 -0.69
N LEU A 297 -11.41 22.50 -0.84
CA LEU A 297 -11.46 23.93 -1.17
C LEU A 297 -10.88 24.82 -0.06
N THR A 298 -10.65 24.29 1.14
CA THR A 298 -10.00 25.06 2.22
C THR A 298 -8.49 24.90 2.27
N LEU A 299 -7.89 24.04 1.44
CA LEU A 299 -6.45 23.75 1.48
C LEU A 299 -5.59 24.82 0.78
N PRO A 300 -5.94 25.33 -0.42
CA PRO A 300 -5.04 26.19 -1.19
C PRO A 300 -4.67 27.50 -0.50
N MET A 301 -5.50 28.04 0.40
CA MET A 301 -5.20 29.27 1.11
C MET A 301 -3.96 29.19 2.04
N ASP A 302 -3.62 27.99 2.53
CA ASP A 302 -2.46 27.79 3.41
C ASP A 302 -1.17 27.46 2.65
N MET A 303 -1.28 27.07 1.38
CA MET A 303 -0.15 26.64 0.55
C MET A 303 -0.37 26.96 -0.95
N PRO A 304 -0.66 28.23 -1.29
CA PRO A 304 -1.15 28.62 -2.62
C PRO A 304 -0.18 28.24 -3.75
N ASP A 305 1.13 28.33 -3.50
CA ASP A 305 2.18 28.04 -4.47
C ASP A 305 2.22 26.57 -4.94
N ARG A 306 1.54 25.66 -4.22
CA ARG A 306 1.44 24.25 -4.61
C ARG A 306 0.34 23.98 -5.63
N PHE A 307 -0.66 24.85 -5.77
CA PHE A 307 -1.86 24.63 -6.57
C PHE A 307 -1.82 25.43 -7.88
N ALA A 308 -1.92 24.72 -9.01
CA ALA A 308 -1.96 25.30 -10.35
C ALA A 308 -3.39 25.38 -10.92
N GLY A 309 -4.29 24.52 -10.47
CA GLY A 309 -5.67 24.51 -10.97
C GLY A 309 -6.68 23.82 -10.04
N LEU A 310 -7.94 23.95 -10.40
CA LEU A 310 -9.09 23.38 -9.72
C LEU A 310 -10.03 22.72 -10.74
N LEU A 311 -10.29 21.43 -10.57
CA LEU A 311 -11.40 20.72 -11.17
C LEU A 311 -12.46 20.47 -10.10
N VAL A 312 -13.52 21.26 -10.12
CA VAL A 312 -14.59 21.23 -9.11
C VAL A 312 -15.84 20.56 -9.66
N MET A 313 -16.30 19.54 -8.96
CA MET A 313 -17.53 18.79 -9.22
C MET A 313 -18.49 18.94 -8.04
N ASN A 314 -19.76 18.51 -8.18
CA ASN A 314 -20.85 18.64 -7.20
C ASN A 314 -20.39 18.67 -5.73
N THR A 315 -20.24 19.87 -5.18
CA THR A 315 -19.72 20.14 -3.83
C THR A 315 -20.22 21.50 -3.35
N ALA A 316 -19.78 21.94 -2.17
CA ALA A 316 -20.05 23.26 -1.64
C ALA A 316 -18.89 23.76 -0.78
N LEU A 317 -18.84 25.07 -0.59
CA LEU A 317 -18.01 25.70 0.44
C LEU A 317 -18.89 26.06 1.64
N ALA A 318 -18.87 25.22 2.67
CA ALA A 318 -19.80 25.31 3.80
C ALA A 318 -19.40 26.41 4.78
N THR A 319 -19.78 27.66 4.49
CA THR A 319 -19.43 28.85 5.27
C THR A 319 -20.28 29.08 6.53
N GLY A 320 -21.42 28.39 6.63
CA GLY A 320 -22.41 28.59 7.69
C GLY A 320 -23.18 29.92 7.60
N ASN A 321 -22.97 30.72 6.54
CA ASN A 321 -23.66 32.00 6.33
C ASN A 321 -24.99 31.84 5.59
N GLN A 322 -25.12 30.77 4.82
CA GLN A 322 -26.33 30.42 4.07
C GLN A 322 -26.87 29.09 4.59
N PRO A 323 -28.20 28.92 4.62
CA PRO A 323 -28.79 27.65 5.00
C PRO A 323 -28.38 26.56 4.01
N LEU A 324 -28.15 25.35 4.54
CA LEU A 324 -27.89 24.19 3.70
C LEU A 324 -29.09 23.90 2.79
N SER A 325 -28.83 23.30 1.62
CA SER A 325 -29.89 23.00 0.66
C SER A 325 -30.94 22.07 1.29
N LYS A 326 -32.21 22.21 0.88
CA LYS A 326 -33.28 21.30 1.34
C LYS A 326 -32.94 19.83 1.07
N GLY A 327 -32.31 19.56 -0.08
CA GLY A 327 -31.83 18.23 -0.43
C GLY A 327 -30.79 17.68 0.54
N PHE A 328 -29.84 18.52 0.98
CA PHE A 328 -28.87 18.14 2.00
C PHE A 328 -29.51 17.88 3.36
N LEU A 329 -30.43 18.74 3.80
CA LEU A 329 -31.13 18.55 5.07
C LEU A 329 -31.91 17.22 5.07
N SER A 330 -32.66 16.93 4.00
CA SER A 330 -33.35 15.65 3.83
C SER A 330 -32.40 14.45 3.76
N TRP A 331 -31.23 14.59 3.12
CA TRP A 331 -30.19 13.56 3.11
C TRP A 331 -29.66 13.28 4.51
N ARG A 332 -29.33 14.32 5.28
CA ARG A 332 -28.84 14.21 6.66
C ARG A 332 -29.84 13.53 7.58
N GLU A 333 -31.11 13.91 7.50
CA GLU A 333 -32.20 13.27 8.24
C GLU A 333 -32.35 11.78 7.85
N TRP A 334 -32.26 11.48 6.55
CA TRP A 334 -32.33 10.10 6.06
C TRP A 334 -31.17 9.26 6.57
N CYS A 335 -29.93 9.77 6.57
CA CYS A 335 -28.77 9.08 7.16
C CYS A 335 -28.96 8.78 8.65
N GLN A 336 -29.50 9.75 9.39
CA GLN A 336 -29.78 9.57 10.82
C GLN A 336 -30.86 8.50 11.06
N ALA A 337 -31.89 8.46 10.21
CA ALA A 337 -32.96 7.47 10.28
C ALA A 337 -32.54 6.07 9.79
N ASN A 338 -31.51 5.98 8.94
CA ASN A 338 -31.04 4.74 8.32
C ASN A 338 -29.56 4.50 8.63
N PRO A 339 -29.16 4.32 9.91
CA PRO A 339 -27.75 4.23 10.30
C PRO A 339 -26.98 3.13 9.55
N ASP A 340 -27.62 1.99 9.27
CA ASP A 340 -26.98 0.86 8.59
C ASP A 340 -27.34 0.82 7.09
N PHE A 341 -27.58 1.98 6.45
CA PHE A 341 -27.96 2.07 5.04
C PHE A 341 -26.95 1.37 4.12
N ASP A 342 -27.42 0.64 3.12
CA ASP A 342 -26.55 -0.08 2.18
C ASP A 342 -25.90 0.90 1.18
N VAL A 343 -24.56 0.98 1.21
CA VAL A 343 -23.80 1.91 0.37
C VAL A 343 -23.88 1.51 -1.11
N ALA A 344 -23.89 0.22 -1.43
CA ALA A 344 -24.02 -0.25 -2.81
C ALA A 344 -25.39 0.16 -3.38
N LYS A 345 -26.46 0.01 -2.60
CA LYS A 345 -27.81 0.44 -3.03
C LYS A 345 -27.91 1.96 -3.22
N LEU A 346 -27.20 2.74 -2.41
CA LEU A 346 -27.13 4.19 -2.59
C LEU A 346 -26.52 4.55 -3.96
N PHE A 347 -25.38 3.95 -4.30
CA PHE A 347 -24.73 4.16 -5.60
C PHE A 347 -25.59 3.67 -6.76
N ALA A 348 -26.19 2.47 -6.65
CA ALA A 348 -27.07 1.92 -7.67
C ALA A 348 -28.28 2.81 -7.96
N ARG A 349 -28.85 3.47 -6.93
CA ARG A 349 -29.98 4.39 -7.09
C ARG A 349 -29.60 5.64 -7.89
N GLY A 350 -28.41 6.19 -7.65
CA GLY A 350 -27.91 7.40 -8.31
C GLY A 350 -27.25 7.14 -9.68
N ASN A 351 -26.83 5.91 -9.94
CA ASN A 351 -26.03 5.53 -11.11
C ASN A 351 -26.54 4.20 -11.69
N LYS A 352 -27.70 4.24 -12.34
CA LYS A 352 -28.38 3.03 -12.85
C LYS A 352 -27.61 2.25 -13.92
N HIS A 353 -26.58 2.86 -14.52
CA HIS A 353 -25.71 2.23 -15.51
C HIS A 353 -24.62 1.36 -14.89
N MET A 354 -24.34 1.50 -13.60
CA MET A 354 -23.31 0.72 -12.93
C MET A 354 -23.74 -0.74 -12.76
N SER A 355 -22.77 -1.64 -12.87
CA SER A 355 -22.94 -3.05 -12.55
C SER A 355 -23.07 -3.30 -11.04
N ASP A 356 -23.60 -4.47 -10.67
CA ASP A 356 -23.64 -4.90 -9.27
C ASP A 356 -22.23 -4.96 -8.66
N ALA A 357 -21.23 -5.44 -9.41
CA ALA A 357 -19.85 -5.50 -8.94
C ALA A 357 -19.29 -4.11 -8.62
N GLU A 358 -19.52 -3.12 -9.50
CA GLU A 358 -19.07 -1.74 -9.27
C GLU A 358 -19.75 -1.09 -8.06
N THR A 359 -21.06 -1.34 -7.86
CA THR A 359 -21.76 -0.78 -6.70
C THR A 359 -21.31 -1.47 -5.40
N GLN A 360 -21.07 -2.79 -5.42
CA GLN A 360 -20.55 -3.52 -4.27
C GLN A 360 -19.14 -3.08 -3.85
N ALA A 361 -18.30 -2.64 -4.79
CA ALA A 361 -16.98 -2.08 -4.47
C ALA A 361 -17.05 -0.88 -3.50
N TYR A 362 -18.14 -0.11 -3.52
CA TYR A 362 -18.36 0.97 -2.55
C TYR A 362 -18.77 0.48 -1.15
N ASN A 363 -19.35 -0.71 -1.05
CA ASN A 363 -19.70 -1.32 0.22
C ASN A 363 -18.55 -2.14 0.82
N SER A 364 -17.52 -2.48 0.03
CA SER A 364 -16.33 -3.22 0.47
C SER A 364 -15.64 -2.65 1.72
N PRO A 365 -15.45 -1.32 1.91
CA PRO A 365 -14.86 -0.77 3.13
C PRO A 365 -15.72 -0.94 4.40
N PHE A 366 -16.98 -1.35 4.25
CA PHE A 366 -18.04 -1.23 5.24
C PHE A 366 -18.78 -2.57 5.48
N LYS A 367 -18.14 -3.71 5.23
CA LYS A 367 -18.77 -5.05 5.33
C LYS A 367 -19.31 -5.37 6.72
N ASP A 368 -18.78 -4.75 7.77
CA ASP A 368 -19.32 -4.85 9.12
C ASP A 368 -19.72 -3.48 9.69
N ARG A 369 -20.49 -3.51 10.78
CA ARG A 369 -21.00 -2.31 11.46
C ARG A 369 -19.91 -1.46 12.10
N GLY A 370 -18.81 -2.07 12.53
CA GLY A 370 -17.72 -1.38 13.22
C GLY A 370 -17.00 -0.37 12.31
N HIS A 371 -16.90 -0.67 11.02
CA HIS A 371 -16.22 0.16 10.04
C HIS A 371 -17.05 1.36 9.52
N ARG A 372 -18.25 1.61 10.06
CA ARG A 372 -19.22 2.59 9.51
C ARG A 372 -19.26 3.92 10.25
N ALA A 373 -18.41 4.13 11.25
CA ALA A 373 -18.42 5.33 12.11
C ALA A 373 -18.39 6.65 11.31
N ALA A 374 -17.61 6.71 10.22
CA ALA A 374 -17.50 7.89 9.37
C ALA A 374 -18.81 8.22 8.63
N LEU A 375 -19.59 7.20 8.25
CA LEU A 375 -20.88 7.38 7.56
C LEU A 375 -21.90 8.11 8.44
N HIS A 376 -21.76 7.99 9.76
CA HIS A 376 -22.58 8.71 10.74
C HIS A 376 -22.02 10.08 11.09
N ALA A 377 -20.70 10.25 11.02
CA ALA A 377 -20.05 11.49 11.40
C ALA A 377 -20.19 12.56 10.31
N PHE A 378 -20.04 12.19 9.04
CA PHE A 378 -19.94 13.17 7.94
C PHE A 378 -21.22 14.00 7.72
N PRO A 379 -22.43 13.42 7.61
CA PRO A 379 -23.62 14.23 7.38
C PRO A 379 -23.88 15.35 8.41
N PRO A 380 -23.81 15.12 9.75
CA PRO A 380 -24.00 16.19 10.73
C PRO A 380 -22.80 17.14 10.87
N MET A 381 -21.62 16.79 10.35
CA MET A 381 -20.43 17.66 10.42
C MET A 381 -20.41 18.78 9.38
N VAL A 382 -21.30 18.77 8.37
CA VAL A 382 -21.31 19.86 7.37
C VAL A 382 -21.65 21.16 8.09
N PRO A 383 -20.77 22.19 8.02
CA PRO A 383 -21.00 23.45 8.73
C PRO A 383 -22.33 24.12 8.31
N GLU A 384 -23.25 24.27 9.26
CA GLU A 384 -24.60 24.82 9.01
C GLU A 384 -24.75 26.26 9.52
N PHE A 385 -24.08 26.58 10.63
CA PHE A 385 -24.17 27.87 11.32
C PHE A 385 -22.81 28.56 11.38
N GLU A 386 -22.80 29.88 11.59
CA GLU A 386 -21.57 30.68 11.63
C GLU A 386 -20.51 30.17 12.64
N ASN A 387 -20.97 29.60 13.75
CA ASN A 387 -20.14 29.02 14.82
C ASN A 387 -19.94 27.50 14.70
N SER A 388 -20.40 26.87 13.62
CA SER A 388 -20.16 25.45 13.38
C SER A 388 -18.65 25.19 13.17
N PRO A 389 -18.10 24.06 13.65
CA PRO A 389 -16.73 23.67 13.31
C PRO A 389 -16.49 23.71 11.80
N GLY A 390 -15.32 24.19 11.37
CA GLY A 390 -15.01 24.42 9.96
C GLY A 390 -15.64 25.65 9.29
N ALA A 391 -16.70 26.27 9.82
CA ALA A 391 -17.39 27.39 9.15
C ALA A 391 -16.48 28.62 8.94
N GLU A 392 -15.68 28.97 9.94
CA GLU A 392 -14.72 30.08 9.85
C GLU A 392 -13.62 29.80 8.81
N ILE A 393 -13.08 28.58 8.80
CA ILE A 393 -12.08 28.15 7.82
C ILE A 393 -12.66 28.24 6.40
N SER A 394 -13.91 27.80 6.22
CA SER A 394 -14.62 27.91 4.94
C SER A 394 -14.84 29.37 4.49
N ARG A 395 -15.06 30.32 5.42
CA ARG A 395 -15.15 31.76 5.10
C ARG A 395 -13.81 32.35 4.68
N GLN A 396 -12.72 31.93 5.31
CA GLN A 396 -11.36 32.32 4.89
C GLN A 396 -11.06 31.78 3.49
N ALA A 397 -11.42 30.52 3.23
CA ALA A 397 -11.30 29.92 1.90
C ALA A 397 -12.14 30.67 0.86
N LEU A 398 -13.36 31.11 1.22
CA LEU A 398 -14.22 31.90 0.34
C LEU A 398 -13.51 33.20 -0.09
N HIS A 399 -12.87 33.90 0.85
CA HIS A 399 -12.10 35.10 0.56
C HIS A 399 -10.92 34.80 -0.39
N PHE A 400 -10.21 33.69 -0.15
CA PHE A 400 -9.13 33.24 -1.04
C PHE A 400 -9.64 32.98 -2.48
N TRP A 401 -10.70 32.20 -2.65
CA TRP A 401 -11.23 31.86 -3.98
C TRP A 401 -11.75 33.06 -4.75
N ARG A 402 -12.34 34.04 -4.06
CA ARG A 402 -12.89 35.24 -4.68
C ARG A 402 -11.82 36.26 -5.04
N ASP A 403 -10.86 36.46 -4.16
CA ASP A 403 -10.00 37.64 -4.21
C ASP A 403 -8.54 37.30 -4.59
N GLN A 404 -8.07 36.09 -4.27
CA GLN A 404 -6.65 35.73 -4.34
C GLN A 404 -6.33 34.66 -5.38
N TRP A 405 -7.23 33.71 -5.65
CA TRP A 405 -7.01 32.61 -6.60
C TRP A 405 -6.56 33.10 -7.98
N GLN A 406 -5.52 32.46 -8.53
CA GLN A 406 -4.97 32.74 -9.87
C GLN A 406 -4.86 31.51 -10.77
N GLY A 407 -5.10 30.31 -10.22
CA GLY A 407 -5.01 29.08 -11.00
C GLY A 407 -6.17 28.92 -11.97
N GLN A 408 -6.04 27.97 -12.88
CA GLN A 408 -7.11 27.66 -13.82
C GLN A 408 -8.25 26.92 -13.11
N THR A 409 -9.49 27.14 -13.51
CA THR A 409 -10.65 26.47 -12.92
C THR A 409 -11.49 25.82 -14.00
N MET A 410 -11.86 24.55 -13.80
CA MET A 410 -12.87 23.86 -14.59
C MET A 410 -13.96 23.34 -13.65
N MET A 411 -15.23 23.52 -14.02
CA MET A 411 -16.37 23.05 -13.25
C MET A 411 -17.21 22.07 -14.06
N ALA A 412 -17.66 20.99 -13.42
CA ALA A 412 -18.62 20.05 -13.99
C ALA A 412 -19.77 19.78 -13.02
N ILE A 413 -21.01 19.74 -13.53
CA ILE A 413 -22.23 19.61 -12.72
C ILE A 413 -23.06 18.42 -13.22
N GLY A 414 -23.29 17.44 -12.35
CA GLY A 414 -24.34 16.43 -12.54
C GLY A 414 -25.72 17.02 -12.25
N LEU A 415 -26.56 17.13 -13.29
CA LEU A 415 -27.87 17.80 -13.19
C LEU A 415 -28.94 17.00 -12.46
N GLN A 416 -28.73 15.70 -12.25
CA GLN A 416 -29.66 14.85 -11.49
C GLN A 416 -29.36 14.83 -9.98
N ASP A 417 -28.37 15.59 -9.51
CA ASP A 417 -28.04 15.66 -8.09
C ASP A 417 -29.11 16.43 -7.29
N PRO A 418 -29.82 15.76 -6.36
CA PRO A 418 -30.84 16.41 -5.55
C PRO A 418 -30.26 17.16 -4.34
N VAL A 419 -28.95 17.06 -4.07
CA VAL A 419 -28.28 17.57 -2.87
C VAL A 419 -27.44 18.80 -3.18
N LEU A 420 -26.41 18.64 -4.02
CA LEU A 420 -25.42 19.67 -4.39
C LEU A 420 -25.45 19.94 -5.90
N GLY A 421 -26.66 19.94 -6.48
CA GLY A 421 -26.89 20.15 -7.90
C GLY A 421 -26.65 21.59 -8.36
N GLU A 422 -27.16 21.89 -9.56
CA GLU A 422 -26.87 23.14 -10.29
C GLU A 422 -27.02 24.44 -9.46
N PRO A 423 -28.07 24.65 -8.63
CA PRO A 423 -28.18 25.89 -7.87
C PRO A 423 -27.00 26.12 -6.90
N VAL A 424 -26.57 25.06 -6.21
CA VAL A 424 -25.45 25.12 -5.25
C VAL A 424 -24.13 25.34 -6.00
N MET A 425 -23.94 24.63 -7.10
CA MET A 425 -22.73 24.74 -7.91
C MET A 425 -22.60 26.09 -8.62
N ARG A 426 -23.70 26.72 -9.05
CA ARG A 426 -23.70 28.08 -9.60
C ARG A 426 -23.39 29.14 -8.55
N GLU A 427 -23.85 28.97 -7.32
CA GLU A 427 -23.43 29.82 -6.22
C GLU A 427 -21.92 29.69 -5.97
N LEU A 428 -21.40 28.46 -5.96
CA LEU A 428 -19.96 28.22 -5.84
C LEU A 428 -19.17 28.83 -7.01
N GLN A 429 -19.67 28.69 -8.25
CA GLN A 429 -19.08 29.24 -9.47
C GLN A 429 -18.87 30.75 -9.35
N GLN A 430 -19.90 31.49 -8.87
CA GLN A 430 -19.85 32.94 -8.71
C GLN A 430 -18.80 33.40 -7.68
N ASN A 431 -18.45 32.53 -6.74
CA ASN A 431 -17.49 32.80 -5.68
C ASN A 431 -16.05 32.40 -6.02
N ILE A 432 -15.83 31.67 -7.12
CA ILE A 432 -14.50 31.31 -7.59
C ILE A 432 -14.09 32.25 -8.71
N LYS A 433 -13.08 33.08 -8.45
CA LYS A 433 -12.53 34.04 -9.41
C LYS A 433 -12.12 33.33 -10.70
N GLY A 434 -12.64 33.80 -11.82
CA GLY A 434 -12.30 33.27 -13.14
C GLY A 434 -12.88 31.88 -13.44
N CYS A 435 -13.84 31.37 -12.64
CA CYS A 435 -14.51 30.12 -12.97
C CYS A 435 -15.36 30.26 -14.25
N PRO A 436 -15.10 29.45 -15.29
CA PRO A 436 -15.85 29.52 -16.54
C PRO A 436 -17.27 28.95 -16.38
N GLU A 437 -18.04 28.95 -17.47
CA GLU A 437 -19.32 28.23 -17.51
C GLU A 437 -19.12 26.73 -17.26
N PRO A 438 -19.97 26.09 -16.44
CA PRO A 438 -19.78 24.69 -16.08
C PRO A 438 -20.13 23.73 -17.23
N ILE A 439 -19.42 22.61 -17.29
CA ILE A 439 -19.83 21.46 -18.10
C ILE A 439 -21.05 20.83 -17.42
N LEU A 440 -22.20 20.84 -18.09
CA LEU A 440 -23.44 20.24 -17.56
C LEU A 440 -23.57 18.81 -18.05
N LEU A 441 -23.83 17.88 -17.14
CA LEU A 441 -24.05 16.46 -17.42
C LEU A 441 -25.50 16.07 -17.09
N PRO A 442 -26.42 16.07 -18.09
CA PRO A 442 -27.84 15.77 -17.89
C PRO A 442 -28.12 14.38 -17.30
N GLN A 443 -27.24 13.42 -17.58
CA GLN A 443 -27.34 12.02 -17.15
C GLN A 443 -26.75 11.76 -15.76
N ALA A 444 -25.92 12.66 -15.24
CA ALA A 444 -25.15 12.40 -14.03
C ALA A 444 -25.87 12.91 -12.78
N GLY A 445 -25.81 12.11 -11.72
CA GLY A 445 -26.26 12.49 -10.38
C GLY A 445 -25.14 13.12 -9.55
N HIS A 446 -25.23 12.94 -8.22
CA HIS A 446 -24.30 13.48 -7.25
C HIS A 446 -22.85 13.01 -7.44
N PHE A 447 -22.65 11.69 -7.67
CA PHE A 447 -21.33 11.07 -7.89
C PHE A 447 -20.90 11.18 -9.35
N VAL A 448 -20.69 12.41 -9.83
CA VAL A 448 -20.48 12.72 -11.25
C VAL A 448 -19.27 11.99 -11.88
N GLN A 449 -18.30 11.57 -11.07
CA GLN A 449 -17.12 10.81 -11.51
C GLN A 449 -17.46 9.41 -12.06
N GLU A 450 -18.66 8.88 -11.79
CA GLU A 450 -19.17 7.67 -12.45
C GLU A 450 -19.48 7.89 -13.95
N HIS A 451 -19.46 9.16 -14.39
CA HIS A 451 -19.41 9.61 -15.78
C HIS A 451 -18.09 10.35 -16.08
N GLY A 452 -17.05 10.12 -15.28
CA GLY A 452 -15.88 10.97 -15.18
C GLY A 452 -14.90 10.92 -16.34
N GLN A 453 -15.00 9.93 -17.25
CA GLN A 453 -14.07 9.83 -18.38
C GLN A 453 -14.08 11.09 -19.24
N SER A 454 -15.26 11.59 -19.65
CA SER A 454 -15.37 12.81 -20.47
C SER A 454 -14.93 14.07 -19.72
N ILE A 455 -15.10 14.10 -18.40
CA ILE A 455 -14.61 15.18 -17.54
C ILE A 455 -13.08 15.16 -17.51
N ALA A 456 -12.48 13.98 -17.35
CA ALA A 456 -11.03 13.82 -17.34
C ALA A 456 -10.41 14.18 -18.70
N GLU A 457 -11.03 13.77 -19.81
CA GLU A 457 -10.61 14.14 -21.17
C GLU A 457 -10.61 15.65 -21.37
N SER A 458 -11.67 16.33 -20.90
CA SER A 458 -11.76 17.79 -20.95
C SER A 458 -10.72 18.46 -20.06
N ALA A 459 -10.49 17.92 -18.86
CA ALA A 459 -9.53 18.46 -17.89
C ALA A 459 -8.10 18.41 -18.42
N VAL A 460 -7.69 17.28 -18.98
CA VAL A 460 -6.37 17.09 -19.56
C VAL A 460 -6.10 18.14 -20.65
N LEU A 461 -7.05 18.36 -21.55
CA LEU A 461 -6.93 19.40 -22.58
C LEU A 461 -6.89 20.81 -21.98
N TYR A 462 -7.72 21.08 -20.97
CA TYR A 462 -7.89 22.41 -20.39
C TYR A 462 -6.66 22.88 -19.59
N PHE A 463 -6.08 22.00 -18.77
CA PHE A 463 -4.96 22.36 -17.89
C PHE A 463 -3.58 22.27 -18.57
N LYS A 464 -3.47 21.63 -19.74
CA LYS A 464 -2.23 21.58 -20.54
C LYS A 464 -1.81 22.90 -21.17
N VAL A 465 -2.76 23.78 -21.48
CA VAL A 465 -2.56 24.89 -22.44
C VAL A 465 -1.85 26.11 -21.84
N SER A 466 -1.75 26.23 -20.52
CA SER A 466 -1.24 27.45 -19.88
C SER A 466 0.14 27.27 -19.26
N THR A 467 1.15 27.27 -20.13
CA THR A 467 2.52 27.70 -19.76
C THR A 467 2.79 29.01 -20.49
N SER A 468 2.24 30.10 -19.95
CA SER A 468 2.58 31.46 -20.37
C SER A 468 3.29 32.17 -19.23
#